data_AF-A0A3L6PHM0-F1
#
_entry.id   AF-A0A3L6PHM0-F1
#
_cell.length_a   1.000
_cell.length_b   1.000
_cell.length_c   1.000
_cell.angle_alpha   90.00
_cell.angle_beta   90.00
_cell.angle_gamma   90.00
#
_symmetry.space_group_name_H-M   'P 1'
#
loop_
_entity.id
_entity.type
_entity.pdbx_description
1 polymer ?
#
loop_
_entity_poly.entity_id
_entity_poly.type
_entity_poly.pdbx_seq_one_letter_code
_entity_poly.pdbx_strand_id
1 'polypeptide(L)'
;MGEFVLQDMVLAAVTKVQTACQGKGIIVSCDLAEKFLKQRLFGDRIRLQKILSDFLIASVKFCPVGGSVAISSNRTKNSIWGNIGLIDLELRIKEQVIAVPEEVLAQMLQVDNEGQSEEGLTLVACRNLLSLMN
;
A
#
# COMPACT_ATOMS: atom_id res chain seq x y z
N MET A 1 -6.23 0.81 18.08
CA MET A 1 -7.18 1.25 17.03
C MET A 1 -7.70 2.63 17.38
N GLY A 2 -8.07 3.43 16.38
CA GLY A 2 -8.63 4.77 16.57
C GLY A 2 -9.20 5.32 15.27
N GLU A 3 -9.82 6.49 15.35
CA GLU A 3 -10.32 7.20 14.17
C GLU A 3 -9.17 7.91 13.43
N PHE A 4 -9.18 7.87 12.10
CA PHE A 4 -8.20 8.52 11.25
C PHE A 4 -8.80 8.94 9.91
N VAL A 5 -8.19 9.93 9.25
CA VAL A 5 -8.54 10.34 7.89
C VAL A 5 -7.68 9.56 6.91
N LEU A 6 -8.30 8.98 5.87
CA LEU A 6 -7.59 8.16 4.88
C LEU A 6 -6.50 8.98 4.16
N GLN A 7 -6.79 10.23 3.81
CA GLN A 7 -5.83 11.15 3.19
C GLN A 7 -4.54 11.30 4.00
N ASP A 8 -4.63 11.48 5.32
CA ASP A 8 -3.47 11.68 6.18
C ASP A 8 -2.63 10.39 6.29
N MET A 9 -3.28 9.23 6.21
CA MET A 9 -2.62 7.93 6.20
C MET A 9 -1.86 7.71 4.88
N VAL A 10 -2.52 7.96 3.75
CA VAL A 10 -1.90 7.83 2.41
C VAL A 10 -0.76 8.82 2.25
N LEU A 11 -0.94 10.09 2.64
CA LEU A 11 0.10 11.11 2.58
C LEU A 11 1.33 10.69 3.39
N ALA A 12 1.14 10.20 4.62
CA ALA A 12 2.24 9.77 5.46
C ALA A 12 3.00 8.56 4.88
N ALA A 13 2.31 7.66 4.17
CA ALA A 13 2.95 6.55 3.46
C ALA A 13 3.73 7.02 2.21
N VAL A 14 3.18 7.96 1.43
CA VAL A 14 3.86 8.53 0.25
C VAL A 14 5.13 9.30 0.66
N THR A 15 5.09 10.06 1.75
CA THR A 15 6.26 10.78 2.28
C THR A 15 7.43 9.83 2.59
N LYS A 16 7.16 8.59 3.00
CA LYS A 16 8.23 7.60 3.30
C LYS A 16 9.08 7.23 2.09
N VAL A 17 8.54 7.34 0.87
CA VAL A 17 9.25 7.01 -0.37
C VAL A 17 9.75 8.23 -1.14
N GLN A 18 9.45 9.44 -0.67
CA GLN A 18 9.70 10.69 -1.40
C GLN A 18 11.18 10.89 -1.76
N THR A 19 12.10 10.62 -0.84
CA THR A 19 13.54 10.75 -1.09
C THR A 19 14.02 9.80 -2.19
N ALA A 20 13.56 8.54 -2.16
CA ALA A 20 13.90 7.56 -3.19
C ALA A 20 13.29 7.93 -4.56
N CYS A 21 12.06 8.46 -4.56
CA CYS A 21 11.41 8.94 -5.77
C CYS A 21 12.17 10.12 -6.39
N GLN A 22 12.56 11.11 -5.57
CA GLN A 22 13.36 12.25 -6.03
C GLN A 22 14.68 11.82 -6.65
N GLY A 23 15.40 10.89 -6.00
CA GLY A 23 16.66 10.37 -6.52
C GLY A 23 16.55 9.66 -7.87
N LYS A 24 15.39 9.09 -8.19
CA LYS A 24 15.11 8.40 -9.47
C LYS A 24 14.25 9.20 -10.44
N GLY A 25 13.77 10.39 -10.08
CA GLY A 25 12.77 11.12 -10.87
C GLY A 25 11.43 10.38 -11.02
N ILE A 26 11.04 9.55 -10.03
CA ILE A 26 9.76 8.81 -10.06
C ILE A 26 8.62 9.70 -9.58
N ILE A 27 7.48 9.64 -10.27
CA ILE A 27 6.24 10.33 -9.89
C ILE A 27 5.30 9.37 -9.17
N VAL A 28 4.86 9.71 -7.96
CA VAL A 28 3.78 9.00 -7.26
C VAL A 28 2.47 9.76 -7.46
N SER A 29 1.47 9.09 -8.04
CA SER A 29 0.12 9.64 -8.24
C SER A 29 -0.90 8.93 -7.36
N CYS A 30 -1.91 9.66 -6.88
CA CYS A 30 -3.00 9.12 -6.08
C CYS A 30 -4.32 9.34 -6.82
N ASP A 31 -4.82 8.30 -7.47
CA ASP A 31 -6.13 8.26 -8.12
C ASP A 31 -7.18 7.68 -7.16
N LEU A 32 -7.48 8.46 -6.12
CA LEU A 32 -8.46 8.14 -5.09
C LEU A 32 -9.57 9.18 -5.16
N ALA A 33 -10.83 8.74 -5.21
CA ALA A 33 -11.96 9.66 -5.24
C ALA A 33 -11.92 10.61 -4.03
N GLU A 34 -12.09 11.93 -4.23
CA GLU A 34 -11.95 12.92 -3.16
C GLU A 34 -12.82 12.64 -1.93
N LYS A 35 -14.06 12.16 -2.16
CA LYS A 35 -14.99 11.76 -1.10
C LYS A 35 -14.42 10.69 -0.16
N PHE A 36 -13.50 9.90 -0.68
CA PHE A 36 -12.88 8.77 -0.01
C PHE A 36 -11.66 9.19 0.79
N LEU A 37 -10.84 10.09 0.23
CA LEU A 37 -9.70 10.68 0.93
C LEU A 37 -10.13 11.44 2.19
N LYS A 38 -11.24 12.18 2.12
CA LYS A 38 -11.76 13.00 3.23
C LYS A 38 -12.55 12.19 4.29
N GLN A 39 -12.71 10.88 4.08
CA GLN A 39 -13.49 10.04 4.97
C GLN A 39 -12.73 9.72 6.27
N ARG A 40 -13.44 9.77 7.40
CA ARG A 40 -12.95 9.25 8.68
C ARG A 40 -13.25 7.76 8.79
N LEU A 41 -12.22 6.99 9.11
CA LEU A 41 -12.23 5.54 9.27
C LEU A 41 -11.82 5.21 10.70
N PHE A 42 -12.35 4.13 11.26
CA PHE A 42 -11.90 3.60 12.55
C PHE A 42 -11.11 2.32 12.32
N GLY A 43 -9.88 2.24 12.84
CA GLY A 43 -9.04 1.06 12.67
C GLY A 43 -7.60 1.24 13.17
N ASP A 44 -6.70 0.39 12.69
CA ASP A 44 -5.26 0.50 12.98
C ASP A 44 -4.55 1.30 11.88
N ARG A 45 -4.59 2.63 12.01
CA ARG A 45 -3.92 3.57 11.10
C ARG A 45 -2.44 3.23 10.92
N ILE A 46 -1.73 2.93 12.02
CA ILE A 46 -0.28 2.73 12.00
C ILE A 46 0.06 1.48 11.19
N ARG A 47 -0.69 0.39 11.40
CA ARG A 47 -0.52 -0.85 10.62
C ARG A 47 -0.83 -0.64 9.15
N LEU A 48 -1.94 0.02 8.81
CA LEU A 48 -2.29 0.34 7.42
C LEU A 48 -1.23 1.20 6.74
N GLN A 49 -0.78 2.26 7.41
CA GLN A 49 0.26 3.14 6.89
C GLN A 49 1.56 2.38 6.64
N LYS A 50 1.95 1.50 7.57
CA LYS A 50 3.15 0.67 7.41
C LYS A 50 3.04 -0.23 6.19
N ILE A 51 1.95 -0.97 6.06
CA ILE A 51 1.72 -1.88 4.92
C ILE A 51 1.82 -1.09 3.60
N LEU A 52 1.09 0.03 3.48
CA LEU A 52 1.13 0.85 2.28
C LEU A 52 2.55 1.40 2.00
N SER A 53 3.26 1.85 3.03
CA SER A 53 4.64 2.36 2.89
C SER A 53 5.59 1.28 2.38
N ASP A 54 5.51 0.08 2.94
CA ASP A 54 6.36 -1.05 2.60
C ASP A 54 6.13 -1.52 1.15
N PHE A 55 4.87 -1.58 0.70
CA PHE A 55 4.56 -1.83 -0.72
C PHE A 55 5.09 -0.72 -1.63
N LEU A 56 4.93 0.56 -1.26
CA LEU A 56 5.45 1.67 -2.05
C LEU A 56 6.98 1.64 -2.13
N ILE A 57 7.68 1.25 -1.06
CA ILE A 57 9.14 1.10 -1.05
C ILE A 57 9.55 0.03 -2.06
N ALA A 58 8.89 -1.15 -2.04
CA ALA A 58 9.15 -2.21 -2.99
C ALA A 58 8.91 -1.74 -4.44
N SER A 59 7.75 -1.13 -4.71
CA SER A 59 7.42 -0.56 -6.02
C SER A 59 8.45 0.47 -6.51
N VAL A 60 8.82 1.44 -5.67
CA VAL A 60 9.81 2.48 -6.02
C VAL A 60 11.21 1.88 -6.21
N LYS A 61 11.56 0.82 -5.49
CA LYS A 61 12.84 0.11 -5.66
C LYS A 61 12.96 -0.49 -7.07
N PHE A 62 11.89 -1.11 -7.58
CA PHE A 62 11.90 -1.76 -8.90
C PHE A 62 11.44 -0.87 -10.06
N CYS A 63 10.84 0.29 -9.75
CA CYS A 63 10.46 1.27 -10.75
C CYS A 63 11.72 1.89 -11.43
N PRO A 64 11.73 2.03 -12.77
CA PRO A 64 12.84 2.61 -13.50
C PRO A 64 12.96 4.12 -13.26
N VAL A 65 14.14 4.67 -13.57
CA VAL A 65 14.40 6.12 -13.51
C VAL A 65 13.43 6.85 -14.46
N GLY A 66 12.80 7.92 -13.96
CA GLY A 66 11.78 8.67 -14.69
C GLY A 66 10.40 8.00 -14.74
N GLY A 67 10.21 6.86 -14.06
CA GLY A 67 8.95 6.12 -14.07
C GLY A 67 7.85 6.74 -13.21
N SER A 68 6.75 6.01 -13.06
CA SER A 68 5.63 6.42 -12.20
C SER A 68 5.02 5.25 -11.45
N VAL A 69 4.54 5.54 -10.24
CA VAL A 69 3.77 4.63 -9.39
C VAL A 69 2.41 5.27 -9.12
N ALA A 70 1.32 4.54 -9.33
CA ALA A 70 -0.03 5.03 -9.11
C ALA A 70 -0.72 4.26 -7.98
N ILE A 71 -1.21 4.98 -6.96
CA ILE A 71 -2.08 4.45 -5.91
C ILE A 71 -3.52 4.70 -6.36
N SER A 72 -4.32 3.64 -6.44
CA SER A 72 -5.75 3.75 -6.77
C SER A 72 -6.58 2.91 -5.81
N SER A 73 -7.89 3.14 -5.77
CA SER A 73 -8.82 2.32 -5.00
C SER A 73 -9.99 1.88 -5.86
N ASN A 74 -10.43 0.64 -5.66
CA ASN A 74 -11.66 0.13 -6.25
C ASN A 74 -12.78 0.14 -5.21
N ARG A 75 -14.03 0.06 -5.69
CA ARG A 75 -15.28 0.11 -4.91
C ARG A 75 -15.12 -0.35 -3.46
N THR A 76 -15.26 0.60 -2.55
CA THR A 76 -15.52 0.34 -1.15
C THR A 76 -16.92 -0.24 -1.03
N LYS A 77 -17.03 -1.52 -0.67
CA LYS A 77 -18.33 -2.05 -0.29
C LYS A 77 -18.59 -1.58 1.14
N ASN A 78 -19.49 -0.61 1.30
CA ASN A 78 -20.08 -0.36 2.60
C ASN A 78 -21.06 -1.50 2.90
N SER A 79 -20.60 -2.52 3.62
CA SER A 79 -21.55 -3.44 4.24
C SER A 79 -21.97 -2.83 5.57
N ILE A 80 -23.28 -2.60 5.70
CA ILE A 80 -23.88 -2.06 6.90
C ILE A 80 -24.19 -3.28 7.79
N TRP A 81 -23.41 -3.49 8.85
CA TRP A 81 -23.81 -4.40 9.94
C TRP A 81 -24.32 -3.54 11.10
N GLY A 82 -25.64 -3.33 11.15
CA GLY A 82 -26.25 -2.40 12.11
C GLY A 82 -25.97 -0.93 11.78
N ASN A 83 -25.55 -0.12 12.75
CA ASN A 83 -25.25 1.32 12.56
C ASN A 83 -23.76 1.60 12.23
N ILE A 84 -22.95 0.56 12.03
CA ILE A 84 -21.51 0.67 11.77
C ILE A 84 -21.26 0.26 10.32
N GLY A 85 -20.82 1.21 9.49
CA GLY A 85 -20.42 0.94 8.12
C GLY A 85 -19.02 0.35 8.09
N LEU A 86 -18.89 -0.92 7.68
CA LEU A 86 -17.61 -1.53 7.38
C LEU A 86 -17.15 -1.09 6.00
N ILE A 87 -15.84 -0.83 5.86
CA ILE A 87 -15.22 -0.33 4.64
C ILE A 87 -14.19 -1.32 4.15
N ASP A 88 -14.48 -1.94 3.01
CA ASP A 88 -13.51 -2.72 2.26
C ASP A 88 -12.57 -1.76 1.49
N LEU A 89 -11.40 -1.50 2.05
CA LEU A 89 -10.38 -0.65 1.43
C LEU A 89 -9.49 -1.48 0.51
N GLU A 90 -9.76 -1.46 -0.79
CA GLU A 90 -8.84 -1.99 -1.80
C GLU A 90 -7.90 -0.86 -2.25
N LEU A 91 -6.59 -0.99 -1.99
CA LEU A 91 -5.55 -0.11 -2.55
C LEU A 91 -4.75 -0.88 -3.59
N ARG A 92 -4.58 -0.29 -4.77
CA ARG A 92 -3.80 -0.87 -5.87
C ARG A 92 -2.63 0.03 -6.19
N ILE A 93 -1.48 -0.59 -6.39
CA ILE A 93 -0.27 0.07 -6.84
C ILE A 93 0.02 -0.41 -8.27
N LYS A 94 0.20 0.54 -9.20
CA LYS A 94 0.51 0.25 -10.60
C LYS A 94 1.79 0.96 -11.03
N GLU A 95 2.64 0.24 -11.75
CA GLU A 95 3.87 0.74 -12.36
C GLU A 95 3.72 0.77 -13.89
N GLN A 96 4.13 1.86 -14.56
CA GLN A 96 3.88 2.05 -16.00
C GLN A 96 4.90 1.37 -16.93
N VAL A 97 6.05 0.91 -16.40
CA VAL A 97 7.19 0.52 -17.25
C VAL A 97 7.82 -0.81 -16.85
N ILE A 98 8.04 -1.06 -15.55
CA ILE A 98 8.54 -2.34 -15.01
C ILE A 98 7.82 -2.60 -13.70
N ALA A 99 7.20 -3.77 -13.57
CA ALA A 99 6.56 -4.24 -12.36
C ALA A 99 7.60 -4.82 -11.39
N VAL A 100 7.29 -4.88 -10.09
CA VAL A 100 8.03 -5.70 -9.11
C VAL A 100 8.30 -7.10 -9.70
N PRO A 101 9.55 -7.60 -9.67
CA PRO A 101 9.91 -8.89 -10.26
C PRO A 101 9.05 -10.04 -9.74
N GLU A 102 8.70 -10.97 -10.62
CA GLU A 102 7.83 -12.10 -10.29
C GLU A 102 8.42 -12.95 -9.16
N GLU A 103 9.74 -13.08 -9.09
CA GLU A 103 10.42 -13.81 -8.02
C GLU A 103 10.18 -13.18 -6.65
N VAL A 104 10.18 -11.83 -6.57
CA VAL A 104 9.95 -11.09 -5.32
C VAL A 104 8.46 -11.17 -4.93
N LEU A 105 7.55 -11.09 -5.91
CA LEU A 105 6.12 -11.31 -5.67
C LEU A 105 5.82 -12.74 -5.23
N ALA A 106 6.50 -13.73 -5.81
CA ALA A 106 6.36 -15.13 -5.44
C ALA A 106 6.84 -15.39 -4.00
N GLN A 107 7.88 -14.68 -3.54
CA GLN A 107 8.34 -14.76 -2.14
C GLN A 107 7.25 -14.31 -1.17
N MET A 108 6.43 -13.32 -1.51
CA MET A 108 5.27 -12.90 -0.69
C MET A 108 4.28 -14.04 -0.42
N LEU A 109 4.19 -15.04 -1.30
CA LEU A 109 3.25 -16.16 -1.20
C LEU A 109 3.86 -17.41 -0.55
N GLN A 110 5.18 -17.49 -0.44
CA GLN A 110 5.86 -18.61 0.18
C GLN A 110 5.77 -18.51 1.72
N VAL A 111 5.76 -19.65 2.41
CA VAL A 111 5.58 -19.70 3.87
C VAL A 111 6.93 -19.76 4.60
N ASP A 112 7.94 -20.43 4.02
CA ASP A 112 9.31 -20.47 4.55
C ASP A 112 10.25 -20.83 3.41
N ASN A 113 11.25 -19.99 3.12
CA ASN A 113 12.30 -20.34 2.15
C ASN A 113 13.63 -19.67 2.52
N GLU A 114 14.72 -20.45 2.53
CA GLU A 114 16.07 -19.90 2.69
C GLU A 114 16.45 -19.16 1.39
N GLY A 115 16.85 -17.89 1.50
CA GLY A 115 17.24 -17.05 0.35
C GLY A 115 16.23 -16.00 -0.11
N GLN A 116 15.22 -15.66 0.72
CA GLN A 116 14.33 -14.54 0.42
C GLN A 116 15.07 -13.19 0.45
N SER A 117 14.70 -12.31 -0.47
CA SER A 117 15.16 -10.92 -0.48
C SER A 117 14.58 -10.14 0.70
N GLU A 118 15.21 -9.03 1.09
CA GLU A 118 14.67 -8.11 2.09
C GLU A 118 13.26 -7.63 1.71
N GLU A 119 13.01 -7.41 0.41
CA GLU A 119 11.69 -7.06 -0.10
C GLU A 119 10.69 -8.21 0.06
N GLY A 120 11.09 -9.44 -0.28
CA GLY A 120 10.25 -10.63 -0.12
C GLY A 120 9.80 -10.81 1.33
N LEU A 121 10.73 -10.72 2.28
CA LEU A 121 10.43 -10.78 3.72
C LEU A 121 9.49 -9.67 4.17
N THR A 122 9.72 -8.44 3.68
CA THR A 122 8.87 -7.28 3.96
C THR A 122 7.45 -7.49 3.43
N LEU A 123 7.30 -8.03 2.21
CA LEU A 123 5.99 -8.33 1.62
C LEU A 123 5.28 -9.48 2.34
N VAL A 124 6.01 -10.52 2.79
CA VAL A 124 5.44 -11.59 3.65
C VAL A 124 4.90 -10.99 4.95
N ALA A 125 5.64 -10.09 5.59
CA ALA A 125 5.18 -9.41 6.79
C ALA A 125 3.91 -8.57 6.52
N CYS A 126 3.86 -7.87 5.38
CA CYS A 126 2.68 -7.11 4.96
C CYS A 126 1.45 -8.03 4.76
N ARG A 127 1.61 -9.16 4.07
CA ARG A 127 0.55 -10.17 3.90
C ARG A 127 0.04 -10.68 5.25
N ASN A 128 0.96 -11.02 6.15
CA ASN A 128 0.61 -11.53 7.47
C ASN A 128 -0.09 -10.46 8.33
N LEU A 129 0.29 -9.19 8.20
CA LEU A 129 -0.39 -8.09 8.89
C LEU A 129 -1.79 -7.86 8.31
N LEU A 130 -1.95 -7.91 6.98
CA LEU A 130 -3.24 -7.79 6.30
C LEU A 130 -4.21 -8.91 6.68
N SER A 131 -3.74 -10.16 6.83
CA SER A 131 -4.61 -11.27 7.24
C SER A 131 -5.14 -11.13 8.68
N LEU A 132 -4.47 -10.33 9.51
CA LEU A 132 -4.90 -9.98 10.87
C LEU A 132 -5.82 -8.74 10.91
N MET A 133 -6.17 -8.14 9.77
CA MET A 133 -7.01 -6.93 9.68
C MET A 133 -8.50 -7.22 9.40
N ASN A 134 -8.94 -8.46 9.60
CA ASN A 134 -10.35 -8.87 9.51
C ASN A 134 -11.15 -8.44 10.75
#